data_AF-A0A0M5J1G2-F1
#
_entry.id   AF-A0A0M5J1G2-F1
#
_cell.length_a   1.000
_cell.length_b   1.000
_cell.length_c   1.000
_cell.angle_alpha   90.00
_cell.angle_beta   90.00
_cell.angle_gamma   90.00
#
_symmetry.space_group_name_H-M   'P 1'
#
loop_
_entity.id
_entity.type
_entity.pdbx_description
1 polymer ?
#
loop_
_entity_poly.entity_id
_entity_poly.type
_entity_poly.pdbx_seq_one_letter_code
_entity_poly.pdbx_strand_id
1 'polypeptide(L)' 'MDKYVINKDFSSSKREVEATGFATVGEFIDFYTHDGHGGTAVTLRIRATRVETIDRISG' A
#
# COMPACT_ATOMS: atom_id res chain seq x y z
N MET A 1 1.78 -10.48 7.46
CA MET A 1 1.91 -9.35 6.52
C MET A 1 0.90 -9.61 5.44
N ASP A 2 0.09 -8.60 5.13
CA ASP A 2 -0.92 -8.69 4.09
C ASP A 2 -0.28 -8.32 2.75
N LYS A 3 -0.87 -8.82 1.66
CA LYS A 3 -0.51 -8.44 0.31
C LYS A 3 -1.66 -7.65 -0.31
N TYR A 4 -1.34 -6.46 -0.81
CA TYR A 4 -2.28 -5.58 -1.48
C TYR A 4 -1.93 -5.43 -2.96
N VAL A 5 -2.93 -5.22 -3.79
CA VAL A 5 -2.80 -4.83 -5.19
C VAL A 5 -3.42 -3.44 -5.34
N ILE A 6 -2.59 -2.49 -5.77
CA ILE A 6 -2.98 -1.14 -6.17
C ILE A 6 -3.38 -1.21 -7.64
N ASN A 7 -4.52 -0.62 -7.99
CA ASN A 7 -5.03 -0.46 -9.36
C ASN A 7 -5.11 -1.79 -10.13
N LYS A 8 -5.74 -2.80 -9.51
CA LYS A 8 -5.80 -4.18 -10.03
C LYS A 8 -6.26 -4.27 -11.49
N ASP A 9 -7.23 -3.44 -11.87
CA ASP A 9 -7.85 -3.43 -13.20
C ASP A 9 -7.19 -2.43 -14.19
N PHE A 10 -6.16 -1.71 -13.76
CA PHE A 10 -5.46 -0.72 -14.59
C PHE A 10 -4.02 -1.18 -14.86
N SER A 11 -3.83 -1.99 -15.89
CA SER A 11 -2.56 -2.68 -16.19
C SER A 11 -1.32 -1.76 -16.24
N SER A 12 -1.46 -0.50 -16.64
CA SER A 12 -0.34 0.46 -16.73
C SER A 12 0.11 1.02 -15.37
N SER A 13 -0.73 0.91 -14.34
CA SER A 13 -0.46 1.43 -12.99
C SER A 13 -0.65 0.38 -11.89
N LYS A 14 -0.94 -0.87 -12.27
CA LYS A 14 -1.06 -2.01 -11.36
C LYS A 14 0.24 -2.23 -10.60
N ARG A 15 0.15 -2.34 -9.27
CA ARG A 15 1.31 -2.60 -8.41
C ARG A 15 0.94 -3.46 -7.21
N GLU A 16 1.81 -4.39 -6.85
CA GLU A 16 1.68 -5.16 -5.62
C GLU A 16 2.53 -4.57 -4.50
N VAL A 17 2.04 -4.64 -3.26
CA VAL A 17 2.77 -4.19 -2.08
C VAL A 17 2.46 -5.11 -0.90
N GLU A 18 3.50 -5.47 -0.16
CA GLU A 18 3.38 -6.18 1.11
C GLU A 18 3.40 -5.18 2.24
N ALA A 19 2.36 -5.20 3.07
CA ALA A 19 2.17 -4.23 4.13
C ALA A 19 1.35 -4.85 5.27
N THR A 20 1.40 -4.25 6.44
CA THR A 20 0.54 -4.58 7.59
C THR A 20 -0.76 -3.77 7.57
N GLY A 21 -0.80 -2.73 6.76
CA GLY A 21 -1.94 -1.86 6.54
C GLY A 21 -1.57 -0.65 5.68
N PHE A 22 -2.53 0.21 5.42
CA PHE A 22 -2.30 1.49 4.76
C PHE A 22 -3.21 2.58 5.34
N ALA A 23 -2.82 3.84 5.16
CA ALA A 23 -3.65 4.99 5.51
C ALA A 23 -3.43 6.15 4.55
N THR A 24 -4.46 6.97 4.39
CA THR A 24 -4.37 8.24 3.65
C THR A 24 -3.75 9.32 4.54
N VAL A 25 -2.67 9.93 4.06
CA VAL A 25 -1.89 10.97 4.75
C VAL A 25 -1.77 12.18 3.82
N GLY A 26 -2.68 13.14 3.96
CA GLY A 26 -2.78 14.27 3.04
C GLY A 26 -3.06 13.81 1.61
N GLU A 27 -2.18 14.17 0.67
CA GLU A 27 -2.29 13.78 -0.75
C GLU A 27 -1.68 12.39 -1.05
N PHE A 28 -1.27 11.64 -0.03
CA PHE A 28 -0.59 10.37 -0.17
C PHE A 28 -1.36 9.22 0.47
N ILE A 29 -1.07 8.02 0.01
CA ILE A 29 -1.40 6.76 0.68
C ILE A 29 -0.09 6.12 1.10
N ASP A 30 0.05 5.90 2.40
CA ASP A 30 1.20 5.25 3.01
C ASP A 30 0.83 3.82 3.36
N PHE A 31 1.65 2.88 2.89
CA PHE A 31 1.63 1.49 3.29
C PHE A 31 2.68 1.25 4.36
N TYR A 32 2.29 0.55 5.42
CA TYR A 32 3.11 0.36 6.60
C TYR A 32 3.65 -1.07 6.71
N THR A 33 4.80 -1.21 7.33
CA THR A 33 5.37 -2.51 7.74
C THR A 33 5.83 -2.42 9.18
N HIS A 34 5.91 -3.57 9.87
CA HIS A 34 6.64 -3.62 11.12
C HIS A 34 8.13 -3.74 10.82
N ASP A 35 8.95 -2.93 11.48
CA ASP A 35 10.38 -3.20 11.53
C ASP A 35 10.67 -4.37 12.48
N GLY A 36 11.86 -4.97 12.38
CA GLY A 36 12.27 -6.09 13.22
C GLY A 36 12.40 -5.74 14.71
N HIS A 37 12.15 -4.49 15.10
CA HIS A 37 12.21 -3.97 16.46
C HIS A 37 10.83 -3.54 17.00
N GLY A 38 9.75 -3.86 16.28
CA GLY A 38 8.38 -3.56 16.68
C GLY A 38 7.90 -2.14 16.35
N GLY A 39 8.73 -1.33 15.67
CA GLY A 39 8.35 -0.04 15.12
C GLY A 39 7.52 -0.17 13.85
N THR A 40 6.88 0.93 13.45
CA THR A 40 6.11 1.04 12.20
C THR A 40 6.90 1.88 11.21
N ALA A 41 7.18 1.31 10.03
CA ALA A 41 7.88 1.98 8.94
C ALA A 41 6.96 2.11 7.72
N VAL A 42 7.19 3.14 6.89
CA VAL A 42 6.50 3.29 5.59
C VAL A 42 7.29 2.52 4.53
N THR A 43 6.69 1.49 3.93
CA THR A 43 7.32 0.70 2.84
C THR A 43 7.03 1.29 1.46
N LEU A 44 5.87 1.93 1.31
CA LEU A 44 5.47 2.58 0.07
C LEU A 44 4.65 3.83 0.38
N ARG A 45 5.04 4.95 -0.21
CA ARG A 45 4.23 6.16 -0.31
C ARG A 45 3.86 6.39 -1.77
N ILE A 46 2.57 6.52 -2.05
CA ILE A 46 2.05 6.82 -3.39
C ILE A 46 1.10 8.01 -3.34
N ARG A 47 1.10 8.86 -4.38
CA ARG A 47 0.10 9.94 -4.48
C ARG A 47 -1.29 9.33 -4.62
N ALA A 48 -2.24 9.79 -3.82
CA ALA A 48 -3.63 9.34 -3.86
C ALA A 48 -4.26 9.55 -5.25
N THR A 49 -3.85 10.59 -5.98
CA THR A 49 -4.29 10.87 -7.36
C THR A 49 -3.81 9.86 -8.41
N ARG A 50 -2.95 8.91 -8.03
CA ARG A 50 -2.51 7.80 -8.89
C ARG A 50 -3.13 6.47 -8.51
N VAL A 51 -4.05 6.47 -7.53
CA VAL A 51 -4.67 5.26 -6.99
C VAL A 51 -6.17 5.30 -7.23
N GLU A 52 -6.63 4.34 -8.00
CA GLU A 52 -8.03 4.07 -8.30
C GLU A 52 -8.60 3.02 -7.34
N THR A 53 -7.84 1.94 -7.08
CA THR A 53 -8.26 0.85 -6.19
C THR A 53 -7.11 0.33 -5.33
N ILE A 54 -7.44 -0.21 -4.15
CA ILE A 54 -6.54 -0.98 -3.31
C ILE A 54 -7.30 -2.23 -2.84
N ASP A 55 -6.85 -3.40 -3.28
CA ASP A 55 -7.45 -4.68 -2.95
C ASP A 55 -6.49 -5.52 -2.09
N ARG A 56 -6.96 -6.03 -0.94
CA ARG A 56 -6.22 -7.07 -0.20
C ARG A 56 -6.39 -8.40 -0.90
N ILE A 57 -5.29 -9.00 -1.36
CA ILE A 57 -5.30 -10.29 -2.07
C ILE A 57 -4.82 -11.46 -1.22
N SER A 58 -4.17 -11.19 -0.08
CA SER A 58 -3.76 -12.21 0.88
C SER A 58 -3.48 -11.57 2.24
N GLY A 59 -3.61 -12.34 3.32
CA GLY A 59 -3.04 -12.02 4.62
C GLY A 59 -3.49 -12.96 5.71
#